data_AF-A0A0G1CZM4-F1
#
_entry.id   AF-A0A0G1CZM4-F1
#
_cell.length_a   1.000
_cell.length_b   1.000
_cell.length_c   1.000
_cell.angle_alpha   90.00
_cell.angle_beta   90.00
_cell.angle_gamma   90.00
#
_symmetry.space_group_name_H-M   'P 1'
#
loop_
_entity.id
_entity.type
_entity.pdbx_description
1 polymer ?
#
loop_
_entity_poly.entity_id
_entity_poly.type
_entity_poly.pdbx_seq_one_letter_code
_entity_poly.pdbx_strand_id
1 'polypeptide(L)'
;MQKIVSFFKKYAWVWIIIIVLIAIVGDAYLTREKNVPSASPTPAPKTASYKDIIPGVATEEELNKILGTPLRTTINGSEKTDEYKSTSELRHHIAIIQSGKVVFIKEIVSAHDTIKSPNIVSIYGTAPNILYNKYPNSTFDLYVYPANGIAYLGHKDGGLLEIWYFQPTTIGNFITTWGKDYSLSKSTEVTY
;
A
#
# COMPACT_ATOMS: atom_id res chain seq x y z
N MET A 1 -61.66 -9.59 39.57
CA MET A 1 -60.29 -10.16 39.55
C MET A 1 -60.23 -11.69 39.70
N GLN A 2 -61.11 -12.36 40.46
CA GLN A 2 -61.05 -13.82 40.63
C GLN A 2 -61.23 -14.67 39.36
N LYS A 3 -62.01 -14.21 38.37
CA LYS A 3 -62.22 -14.94 37.09
C LYS A 3 -60.98 -14.98 36.18
N ILE A 4 -60.10 -13.99 36.28
CA ILE A 4 -58.86 -13.91 35.49
C ILE A 4 -57.86 -14.96 36.01
N VAL A 5 -57.73 -15.07 37.33
CA VAL A 5 -56.82 -16.02 37.98
C VAL A 5 -57.22 -17.48 37.72
N SER A 6 -58.52 -17.80 37.65
CA SER A 6 -58.98 -19.14 37.29
C SER A 6 -58.75 -19.50 35.82
N PHE A 7 -58.76 -18.51 34.92
CA PHE A 7 -58.46 -18.69 33.50
C PHE A 7 -56.97 -19.04 33.30
N PHE A 8 -56.07 -18.35 34.01
CA PHE A 8 -54.63 -18.64 33.98
C PHE A 8 -54.28 -20.04 34.48
N LYS A 9 -54.99 -20.56 35.49
CA LYS A 9 -54.76 -21.93 35.99
C LYS A 9 -55.21 -23.03 35.00
N LYS A 10 -56.30 -22.81 34.26
CA LYS A 10 -56.82 -23.79 33.28
C LYS A 10 -55.95 -23.93 32.04
N TYR A 11 -55.27 -22.86 31.65
CA TYR A 11 -54.40 -22.79 30.46
C TYR A 11 -52.92 -22.59 30.81
N ALA A 12 -52.51 -22.89 32.06
CA ALA A 12 -51.13 -22.73 32.52
C ALA A 12 -50.13 -23.49 31.62
N TRP A 13 -50.53 -24.65 31.11
CA TRP A 13 -49.73 -25.46 30.18
C TRP A 13 -49.58 -24.79 28.80
N VAL A 14 -50.58 -24.04 28.32
CA VAL A 14 -50.50 -23.28 27.05
C VAL A 14 -49.47 -22.14 27.17
N TRP A 15 -49.42 -21.48 28.32
CA TRP A 15 -48.42 -20.44 28.57
C TRP A 15 -46.99 -20.99 28.63
N ILE A 16 -46.81 -22.18 29.20
CA ILE A 16 -45.50 -22.88 29.19
C ILE A 16 -45.08 -23.18 27.74
N ILE A 17 -46.00 -23.66 26.90
CA ILE A 17 -45.71 -23.93 25.48
C ILE A 17 -45.32 -22.65 24.74
N ILE A 18 -46.01 -21.53 24.98
CA ILE A 18 -45.69 -20.24 24.36
C ILE A 18 -44.30 -19.75 24.79
N ILE A 19 -43.95 -19.87 26.08
CA ILE A 19 -42.62 -19.47 26.59
C ILE A 19 -41.51 -20.33 25.96
N VAL A 20 -41.73 -21.64 25.84
CA VAL A 20 -40.79 -22.56 25.19
C VAL A 20 -40.61 -22.23 23.71
N LEU A 21 -41.71 -21.91 22.99
CA LEU A 21 -41.64 -21.48 21.59
C LEU A 21 -40.86 -20.17 21.41
N ILE A 22 -41.04 -19.19 22.30
CA ILE A 22 -40.29 -17.92 22.28
C ILE A 22 -38.80 -18.19 22.57
N ALA A 23 -38.48 -19.08 23.50
CA ALA A 23 -37.10 -19.45 23.80
C ALA A 23 -36.39 -20.13 22.62
N ILE A 24 -37.09 -21.03 21.90
CA ILE A 24 -36.55 -21.71 20.70
C ILE A 24 -36.29 -20.70 19.57
N VAL A 25 -37.22 -19.77 19.33
CA VAL A 25 -37.05 -18.73 18.30
C VAL A 25 -35.92 -17.76 18.69
N GLY A 26 -35.80 -17.41 19.97
CA GLY A 26 -34.70 -16.58 20.49
C GLY A 26 -33.34 -17.24 20.31
N ASP A 27 -33.21 -18.53 20.62
CA ASP A 27 -31.96 -19.28 20.45
C ASP A 27 -31.57 -19.41 18.98
N ALA A 28 -32.55 -19.64 18.08
CA ALA A 28 -32.34 -19.66 16.64
C ALA A 28 -31.95 -18.29 16.06
N TYR A 29 -32.38 -17.18 16.67
CA TYR A 29 -31.98 -15.83 16.27
C TYR A 29 -30.56 -15.49 16.75
N LEU A 30 -30.20 -15.89 17.98
CA LEU A 30 -28.89 -15.63 18.58
C LEU A 30 -27.77 -16.51 17.99
N THR A 31 -28.08 -17.71 17.51
CA THR A 31 -27.09 -18.57 16.82
C THR A 31 -26.81 -18.15 15.38
N ARG A 32 -27.64 -17.28 14.78
CA ARG A 32 -27.49 -16.86 13.38
C ARG A 32 -26.34 -15.86 13.15
N GLU A 33 -25.83 -15.21 14.19
CA GLU A 33 -24.72 -14.24 14.08
C GLU A 33 -23.30 -14.85 14.08
N LYS A 34 -23.15 -16.17 14.32
CA LYS A 34 -21.82 -16.79 14.47
C LYS A 34 -21.24 -17.50 13.24
N ASN A 35 -21.93 -17.49 12.11
CA ASN A 35 -21.43 -18.07 10.86
C ASN A 35 -21.20 -17.00 9.80
N VAL A 36 -20.38 -16.01 10.11
CA VAL A 36 -19.66 -15.27 9.05
C VAL A 36 -18.59 -16.23 8.54
N PRO A 37 -18.57 -16.61 7.25
CA PRO A 37 -17.47 -17.35 6.69
C PRO A 37 -16.19 -16.56 6.97
N SER A 38 -15.30 -17.13 7.79
CA SER A 38 -13.97 -16.58 8.00
C SER A 38 -13.34 -16.45 6.63
N ALA A 39 -13.22 -15.22 6.12
CA ALA A 39 -12.51 -14.94 4.90
C ALA A 39 -11.13 -15.58 5.05
N SER A 40 -10.80 -16.48 4.12
CA SER A 40 -9.46 -17.06 4.03
C SER A 40 -8.46 -15.90 4.08
N PRO A 41 -7.37 -15.97 4.87
CA PRO A 41 -6.42 -14.87 4.95
C PRO A 41 -5.92 -14.57 3.55
N THR A 42 -6.26 -13.39 3.02
CA THR A 42 -5.69 -12.88 1.78
C THR A 42 -4.18 -13.00 1.90
N PRO A 43 -3.48 -13.65 0.95
CA PRO A 43 -2.03 -13.77 1.01
C PRO A 43 -1.42 -12.37 1.17
N ALA A 44 -0.47 -12.24 2.11
CA ALA A 44 0.18 -10.98 2.38
C ALA A 44 0.75 -10.38 1.07
N PRO A 45 0.61 -9.06 0.86
CA PRO A 45 1.09 -8.43 -0.36
C PRO A 45 2.59 -8.67 -0.52
N LYS A 46 3.00 -9.07 -1.74
CA LYS A 46 4.40 -9.28 -2.08
C LYS A 46 5.17 -7.97 -1.94
N THR A 47 6.11 -7.90 -1.01
CA THR A 47 6.99 -6.73 -0.81
C THR A 47 7.96 -6.61 -1.98
N ALA A 48 8.12 -5.40 -2.50
CA ALA A 48 9.03 -5.09 -3.58
C ALA A 48 10.47 -4.93 -3.08
N SER A 49 11.42 -5.23 -3.97
CA SER A 49 12.86 -5.11 -3.73
C SER A 49 13.58 -4.66 -4.99
N TYR A 50 14.66 -3.91 -4.83
CA TYR A 50 15.56 -3.55 -5.94
C TYR A 50 16.80 -4.43 -5.90
N LYS A 51 16.99 -5.34 -6.86
CA LYS A 51 18.13 -6.29 -6.87
C LYS A 51 18.31 -6.99 -5.52
N ASP A 52 17.21 -7.51 -4.97
CA ASP A 52 17.11 -8.15 -3.64
C ASP A 52 17.32 -7.24 -2.42
N ILE A 53 17.49 -5.92 -2.63
CA ILE A 53 17.55 -4.94 -1.55
C ILE A 53 16.12 -4.58 -1.15
N ILE A 54 15.75 -4.97 0.07
CA ILE A 54 14.44 -4.68 0.67
C ILE A 54 14.57 -3.45 1.59
N PRO A 55 13.92 -2.32 1.27
CA PRO A 55 13.92 -1.15 2.14
C PRO A 55 13.39 -1.48 3.55
N GLY A 56 14.04 -0.92 4.58
CA GLY A 56 13.77 -1.17 6.00
C GLY A 56 14.47 -2.41 6.58
N VAL A 57 14.96 -3.28 5.72
CA VAL A 57 15.71 -4.48 6.12
C VAL A 57 17.18 -4.32 5.78
N ALA A 58 17.47 -3.97 4.53
CA ALA A 58 18.84 -3.95 4.02
C ALA A 58 19.70 -2.83 4.63
N THR A 59 20.99 -3.13 4.82
CA THR A 59 21.97 -2.17 5.34
C THR A 59 22.63 -1.37 4.22
N GLU A 60 23.34 -0.30 4.59
CA GLU A 60 24.15 0.47 3.65
C GLU A 60 25.26 -0.40 3.01
N GLU A 61 25.86 -1.31 3.78
CA GLU A 61 26.91 -2.18 3.29
C GLU A 61 26.39 -3.15 2.21
N GLU A 62 25.19 -3.69 2.39
CA GLU A 62 24.54 -4.57 1.40
C GLU A 62 24.21 -3.80 0.11
N LEU A 63 23.73 -2.57 0.24
CA LEU A 63 23.50 -1.66 -0.89
C LEU A 63 24.79 -1.38 -1.67
N ASN A 64 25.87 -1.03 -0.96
CA ASN A 64 27.17 -0.74 -1.57
C ASN A 64 27.81 -1.97 -2.21
N LYS A 65 27.52 -3.18 -1.70
CA LYS A 65 27.97 -4.43 -2.34
C LYS A 65 27.32 -4.63 -3.72
N ILE A 66 26.09 -4.19 -3.90
CA ILE A 66 25.30 -4.38 -5.12
C ILE A 66 25.51 -3.23 -6.11
N LEU A 67 25.58 -1.99 -5.63
CA LEU A 67 25.67 -0.78 -6.47
C LEU A 67 27.07 -0.17 -6.55
N GLY A 68 28.03 -0.70 -5.77
CA GLY A 68 29.35 -0.13 -5.63
C GLY A 68 29.35 1.08 -4.69
N THR A 69 30.37 1.91 -4.79
CA THR A 69 30.50 3.13 -3.98
C THR A 69 29.62 4.24 -4.53
N PRO A 70 28.99 5.06 -3.66
CA PRO A 70 28.23 6.21 -4.12
C PRO A 70 29.13 7.23 -4.83
N LEU A 71 28.60 7.85 -5.87
CA LEU A 71 29.21 8.97 -6.61
C LEU A 71 29.17 10.25 -5.78
N ARG A 72 28.10 10.42 -5.00
CA ARG A 72 27.90 11.55 -4.11
C ARG A 72 27.10 11.12 -2.89
N THR A 73 27.48 11.68 -1.74
CA THR A 73 26.79 11.51 -0.47
C THR A 73 26.45 12.88 0.10
N THR A 74 25.19 13.06 0.49
CA THR A 74 24.71 14.24 1.21
C THR A 74 24.13 13.81 2.55
N ILE A 75 24.48 14.50 3.63
CA ILE A 75 23.98 14.20 4.97
C ILE A 75 23.17 15.39 5.47
N ASN A 76 21.92 15.15 5.85
CA ASN A 76 21.00 16.14 6.41
C ASN A 76 20.44 15.60 7.75
N GLY A 77 21.06 15.99 8.86
CA GLY A 77 20.70 15.47 10.18
C GLY A 77 21.02 13.98 10.30
N SER A 78 20.00 13.15 10.58
CA SER A 78 20.12 11.69 10.66
C SER A 78 19.87 10.97 9.33
N GLU A 79 19.53 11.72 8.28
CA GLU A 79 19.29 11.18 6.95
C GLU A 79 20.55 11.34 6.08
N LYS A 80 20.93 10.25 5.42
CA LYS A 80 22.00 10.22 4.43
C LYS A 80 21.40 9.87 3.08
N THR A 81 21.74 10.65 2.06
CA THR A 81 21.31 10.45 0.67
C THR A 81 22.52 10.14 -0.18
N ASP A 82 22.52 8.95 -0.77
CA ASP A 82 23.60 8.46 -1.62
C ASP A 82 23.13 8.38 -3.08
N GLU A 83 23.96 8.88 -3.98
CA GLU A 83 23.75 8.80 -5.43
C GLU A 83 24.64 7.73 -6.03
N TYR A 84 24.05 6.83 -6.80
CA TYR A 84 24.76 5.75 -7.48
C TYR A 84 24.64 5.88 -8.99
N LYS A 85 25.65 5.37 -9.70
CA LYS A 85 25.63 5.30 -11.15
C LYS A 85 24.37 4.56 -11.64
N SER A 86 23.70 5.11 -12.63
CA SER A 86 22.63 4.45 -13.36
C SER A 86 23.04 4.17 -14.81
N THR A 87 22.13 3.60 -15.59
CA THR A 87 22.24 3.45 -17.05
C THR A 87 22.05 4.76 -17.80
N SER A 88 21.48 5.79 -17.16
CA SER A 88 21.40 7.15 -17.70
C SER A 88 22.71 7.91 -17.46
N GLU A 89 23.20 8.60 -18.49
CA GLU A 89 24.38 9.48 -18.37
C GLU A 89 24.09 10.76 -17.57
N LEU A 90 22.82 11.15 -17.44
CA LEU A 90 22.40 12.43 -16.87
C LEU A 90 21.80 12.31 -15.46
N ARG A 91 21.46 11.08 -15.04
CA ARG A 91 20.66 10.84 -13.84
C ARG A 91 21.25 9.69 -13.04
N HIS A 92 21.22 9.81 -11.72
CA HIS A 92 21.73 8.80 -10.80
C HIS A 92 20.59 8.09 -10.09
N HIS A 93 20.81 6.83 -9.73
CA HIS A 93 19.99 6.19 -8.70
C HIS A 93 20.17 6.93 -7.39
N ILE A 94 19.13 7.00 -6.57
CA ILE A 94 19.19 7.65 -5.26
C ILE A 94 18.79 6.63 -4.21
N ALA A 95 19.56 6.50 -3.14
CA ALA A 95 19.16 5.77 -1.95
C ALA A 95 19.14 6.72 -0.75
N ILE A 96 18.17 6.52 0.13
CA ILE A 96 18.09 7.23 1.41
C ILE A 96 18.34 6.22 2.51
N ILE A 97 19.31 6.53 3.37
CA ILE A 97 19.73 5.74 4.52
C ILE A 97 19.38 6.49 5.78
N GLN A 98 18.72 5.81 6.71
CA GLN A 98 18.40 6.33 8.04
C GLN A 98 18.74 5.26 9.07
N SER A 99 19.46 5.65 10.13
CA SER A 99 19.90 4.73 11.19
C SER A 99 20.61 3.47 10.66
N GLY A 100 21.46 3.63 9.64
CA GLY A 100 22.22 2.54 9.00
C GLY A 100 21.42 1.60 8.09
N LYS A 101 20.14 1.89 7.86
CA LYS A 101 19.26 1.08 6.99
C LYS A 101 18.83 1.86 5.77
N VAL A 102 18.75 1.17 4.63
CA VAL A 102 18.17 1.73 3.41
C VAL A 102 16.67 1.83 3.58
N VAL A 103 16.10 3.04 3.53
CA VAL A 103 14.66 3.27 3.72
C VAL A 103 13.92 3.59 2.42
N PHE A 104 14.65 4.02 1.39
CA PHE A 104 14.11 4.37 0.09
C PHE A 104 15.16 4.19 -1.00
N ILE A 105 14.73 3.69 -2.16
CA ILE A 105 15.54 3.61 -3.38
C ILE A 105 14.73 4.16 -4.54
N LYS A 106 15.28 5.13 -5.26
CA LYS A 106 14.79 5.61 -6.55
C LYS A 106 15.71 5.11 -7.64
N GLU A 107 15.27 4.06 -8.29
CA GLU A 107 15.86 3.54 -9.52
C GLU A 107 15.52 4.47 -10.68
N ILE A 108 16.50 4.73 -11.54
CA ILE A 108 16.35 5.50 -12.76
C ILE A 108 16.29 4.51 -13.91
N VAL A 109 15.30 4.69 -14.76
CA VAL A 109 15.14 3.88 -15.96
C VAL A 109 15.37 4.76 -17.18
N SER A 110 16.23 4.27 -18.07
CA SER A 110 16.65 4.92 -19.30
C SER A 110 16.15 4.15 -20.52
N ALA A 111 16.35 4.71 -21.72
CA ALA A 111 16.03 4.02 -22.97
C ALA A 111 16.87 2.75 -23.22
N HIS A 112 17.98 2.57 -22.51
CA HIS A 112 18.82 1.37 -22.59
C HIS A 112 18.26 0.20 -21.76
N ASP A 113 17.34 0.49 -20.84
CA ASP A 113 16.74 -0.52 -19.99
C ASP A 113 15.54 -1.18 -20.68
N THR A 114 15.35 -2.47 -20.45
CA THR A 114 14.26 -3.25 -21.07
C THR A 114 12.96 -3.21 -20.26
N ILE A 115 13.01 -2.66 -19.04
CA ILE A 115 11.87 -2.60 -18.12
C ILE A 115 10.88 -1.51 -18.54
N LYS A 116 9.59 -1.86 -18.49
CA LYS A 116 8.46 -0.97 -18.81
C LYS A 116 7.37 -1.13 -17.77
N SER A 117 6.42 -0.20 -17.72
CA SER A 117 5.32 -0.27 -16.74
C SER A 117 4.48 -1.57 -16.83
N PRO A 118 4.26 -2.21 -18.00
CA PRO A 118 3.58 -3.51 -18.05
C PRO A 118 4.29 -4.63 -17.29
N ASN A 119 5.63 -4.56 -17.14
CA ASN A 119 6.38 -5.53 -16.34
C ASN A 119 6.08 -5.39 -14.85
N ILE A 120 5.77 -4.18 -14.37
CA ILE A 120 5.38 -3.94 -12.98
C ILE A 120 3.92 -4.35 -12.77
N VAL A 121 3.05 -3.97 -13.71
CA VAL A 121 1.62 -4.32 -13.67
C VAL A 121 1.41 -5.84 -13.70
N SER A 122 2.23 -6.60 -14.43
CA SER A 122 2.13 -8.07 -14.44
C SER A 122 2.48 -8.72 -13.09
N ILE A 123 3.25 -8.04 -12.24
CA ILE A 123 3.68 -8.55 -10.93
C ILE A 123 2.71 -8.09 -9.82
N TYR A 124 2.29 -6.83 -9.85
CA TYR A 124 1.55 -6.19 -8.76
C TYR A 124 0.08 -5.86 -9.09
N GLY A 125 -0.35 -6.11 -10.32
CA GLY A 125 -1.68 -5.72 -10.81
C GLY A 125 -1.77 -4.24 -11.16
N THR A 126 -2.98 -3.71 -11.26
CA THR A 126 -3.21 -2.27 -11.49
C THR A 126 -2.93 -1.47 -10.22
N ALA A 127 -2.28 -0.33 -10.36
CA ALA A 127 -1.98 0.55 -9.23
C ALA A 127 -3.27 1.01 -8.54
N PRO A 128 -3.40 0.82 -7.22
CA PRO A 128 -4.57 1.29 -6.48
C PRO A 128 -4.62 2.81 -6.36
N ASN A 129 -3.49 3.50 -6.54
CA ASN A 129 -3.40 4.95 -6.46
C ASN A 129 -2.58 5.50 -7.63
N ILE A 130 -3.06 6.62 -8.19
CA ILE A 130 -2.35 7.40 -9.20
C ILE A 130 -2.21 8.81 -8.63
N LEU A 131 -0.98 9.31 -8.57
CA LEU A 131 -0.68 10.66 -8.12
C LEU A 131 -0.17 11.50 -9.29
N TYR A 132 -0.62 12.73 -9.32
CA TYR A 132 -0.35 13.69 -10.37
C TYR A 132 0.67 14.70 -9.89
N ASN A 133 1.60 15.03 -10.76
CA ASN A 133 2.58 16.07 -10.50
C ASN A 133 1.86 17.43 -10.35
N LYS A 134 2.39 18.31 -9.51
CA LYS A 134 1.94 19.71 -9.40
C LYS A 134 1.97 20.47 -10.74
N TYR A 135 2.83 20.07 -11.67
CA TYR A 135 2.92 20.68 -13.00
C TYR A 135 1.82 20.13 -13.94
N PRO A 136 0.89 20.98 -14.43
CA PRO A 136 -0.28 20.53 -15.22
C PRO A 136 0.10 19.89 -16.56
N ASN A 137 1.27 20.21 -17.10
CA ASN A 137 1.76 19.69 -18.39
C ASN A 137 2.60 18.41 -18.25
N SER A 138 2.68 17.82 -17.05
CA SER A 138 3.40 16.57 -16.87
C SER A 138 2.69 15.44 -17.61
N THR A 139 3.43 14.72 -18.45
CA THR A 139 2.91 13.56 -19.20
C THR A 139 3.09 12.25 -18.43
N PHE A 140 3.86 12.27 -17.34
CA PHE A 140 4.13 11.11 -16.49
C PHE A 140 3.38 11.22 -15.16
N ASP A 141 2.66 10.16 -14.82
CA ASP A 141 1.93 10.04 -13.56
C ASP A 141 2.67 9.05 -12.63
N LEU A 142 2.52 9.23 -11.33
CA LEU A 142 3.13 8.37 -10.32
C LEU A 142 2.11 7.30 -9.87
N TYR A 143 2.36 6.06 -10.24
CA TYR A 143 1.52 4.90 -9.93
C TYR A 143 2.03 4.24 -8.66
N VAL A 144 1.21 4.14 -7.61
CA VAL A 144 1.67 3.77 -6.26
C VAL A 144 0.94 2.52 -5.75
N TYR A 145 1.72 1.57 -5.23
CA TYR A 145 1.30 0.34 -4.56
C TYR A 145 1.79 0.36 -3.10
N PRO A 146 1.14 1.11 -2.20
CA PRO A 146 1.66 1.33 -0.85
C PRO A 146 1.87 0.04 -0.06
N ALA A 147 0.95 -0.93 -0.19
CA ALA A 147 1.02 -2.22 0.49
C ALA A 147 2.17 -3.11 0.00
N ASN A 148 2.67 -2.87 -1.21
CA ASN A 148 3.80 -3.61 -1.79
C ASN A 148 5.13 -2.87 -1.59
N GLY A 149 5.10 -1.58 -1.23
CA GLY A 149 6.32 -0.79 -1.08
C GLY A 149 6.95 -0.38 -2.42
N ILE A 150 6.13 -0.19 -3.46
CA ILE A 150 6.62 0.21 -4.79
C ILE A 150 5.76 1.32 -5.40
N ALA A 151 6.41 2.22 -6.13
CA ALA A 151 5.77 3.16 -7.03
C ALA A 151 6.60 3.29 -8.32
N TYR A 152 6.00 3.78 -9.40
CA TYR A 152 6.77 4.13 -10.60
C TYR A 152 6.23 5.37 -11.28
N LEU A 153 7.14 6.14 -11.86
CA LEU A 153 6.82 7.30 -12.69
C LEU A 153 6.70 6.84 -14.14
N GLY A 154 5.46 6.74 -14.63
CA GLY A 154 5.14 6.09 -15.90
C GLY A 154 4.31 6.97 -16.84
N HIS A 155 4.52 6.76 -18.15
CA HIS A 155 3.72 7.34 -19.21
C HIS A 155 2.65 6.35 -19.68
N LYS A 156 1.61 6.86 -20.35
CA LYS A 156 0.46 6.07 -20.81
C LYS A 156 0.81 5.02 -21.87
N ASP A 157 1.90 5.20 -22.61
CA ASP A 157 2.41 4.26 -23.61
C ASP A 157 3.25 3.11 -23.00
N GLY A 158 3.40 3.09 -21.68
CA GLY A 158 4.21 2.11 -20.98
C GLY A 158 5.64 2.55 -20.68
N GLY A 159 6.06 3.72 -21.16
CA GLY A 159 7.34 4.33 -20.83
C GLY A 159 7.51 4.56 -19.33
N LEU A 160 8.75 4.46 -18.84
CA LEU A 160 9.06 4.52 -17.43
C LEU A 160 10.32 5.35 -17.20
N LEU A 161 10.29 6.25 -16.22
CA LEU A 161 11.45 7.10 -15.87
C LEU A 161 12.08 6.68 -14.55
N GLU A 162 11.27 6.24 -13.60
CA GLU A 162 11.71 5.95 -12.24
C GLU A 162 10.90 4.80 -11.63
N ILE A 163 11.56 3.96 -10.83
CA ILE A 163 10.92 2.99 -9.95
C ILE A 163 11.36 3.29 -8.53
N TRP A 164 10.40 3.41 -7.62
CA TRP A 164 10.64 3.78 -6.23
C TRP A 164 10.32 2.59 -5.36
N TYR A 165 11.26 2.20 -4.53
CA TYR A 165 11.14 1.12 -3.57
C TYR A 165 11.20 1.70 -2.16
N PHE A 166 10.25 1.32 -1.32
CA PHE A 166 10.10 1.82 0.05
C PHE A 166 9.47 0.76 0.95
N GLN A 167 9.51 0.97 2.26
CA GLN A 167 8.82 0.10 3.20
C GLN A 167 7.30 0.16 2.99
N PRO A 168 6.58 -0.98 2.95
CA PRO A 168 5.12 -0.98 2.85
C PRO A 168 4.47 -0.03 3.84
N THR A 169 3.52 0.77 3.35
CA THR A 169 2.92 1.87 4.11
C THR A 169 1.51 2.20 3.60
N THR A 170 0.91 3.29 4.09
CA THR A 170 -0.36 3.84 3.60
C THR A 170 -0.11 4.90 2.52
N ILE A 171 -1.10 5.18 1.67
CA ILE A 171 -0.98 6.24 0.66
C ILE A 171 -0.71 7.62 1.29
N GLY A 172 -1.33 7.94 2.43
CA GLY A 172 -1.11 9.21 3.13
C GLY A 172 0.34 9.37 3.57
N ASN A 173 0.89 8.33 4.22
CA ASN A 173 2.29 8.33 4.65
C ASN A 173 3.25 8.39 3.45
N PHE A 174 2.95 7.68 2.36
CA PHE A 174 3.74 7.75 1.14
C PHE A 174 3.81 9.18 0.58
N ILE A 175 2.66 9.86 0.46
CA ILE A 175 2.59 11.24 -0.04
C ILE A 175 3.41 12.18 0.86
N THR A 176 3.27 12.08 2.18
CA THR A 176 3.98 12.96 3.12
C THR A 176 5.48 12.71 3.17
N THR A 177 5.93 11.47 2.94
CA THR A 177 7.34 11.11 3.08
C THR A 177 8.09 11.20 1.75
N TRP A 178 7.56 10.59 0.68
CA TRP A 178 8.25 10.43 -0.60
C TRP A 178 7.57 11.21 -1.75
N GLY A 179 6.24 11.33 -1.70
CA GLY A 179 5.42 11.91 -2.78
C GLY A 179 5.07 13.39 -2.63
N LYS A 180 5.88 14.20 -1.93
CA LYS A 180 5.52 15.58 -1.52
C LYS A 180 5.14 16.53 -2.67
N ASP A 181 5.67 16.30 -3.87
CA ASP A 181 5.36 17.09 -5.08
C ASP A 181 4.20 16.51 -5.92
N TYR A 182 3.50 15.50 -5.39
CA TYR A 182 2.41 14.81 -6.06
C TYR A 182 1.12 14.84 -5.23
N SER A 183 -0.02 14.80 -5.90
CA SER A 183 -1.32 14.76 -5.23
C SER A 183 -2.31 13.84 -5.94
N LEU A 184 -3.39 13.47 -5.25
CA LEU A 184 -4.46 12.63 -5.82
C LEU A 184 -5.31 13.38 -6.87
N SER A 185 -5.14 14.70 -6.98
CA SER A 185 -5.87 15.56 -7.92
C SER A 185 -4.92 16.15 -8.97
N LYS A 186 -5.35 16.21 -10.22
CA LYS A 186 -4.61 16.95 -11.24
C LYS A 186 -4.66 18.44 -10.92
N SER A 187 -3.50 19.10 -10.94
CA SER A 187 -3.45 20.57 -10.92
C SER A 187 -4.11 21.10 -12.20
N THR A 188 -5.06 22.01 -12.04
CA THR A 188 -5.75 22.69 -13.16
C THR A 188 -5.22 24.09 -13.42
N GLU A 189 -4.30 24.59 -12.58
CA GLU A 189 -3.78 25.95 -12.70
C GLU A 189 -2.48 25.97 -13.50
N VAL A 190 -2.53 26.57 -14.69
CA VAL A 190 -1.35 26.96 -15.45
C VAL A 190 -0.91 28.32 -14.93
N THR A 191 0.10 28.36 -14.06
CA THR A 191 0.74 29.62 -13.67
C THR A 191 1.75 29.98 -14.76
N TYR A 192 1.49 31.07 -15.48
CA TYR A 192 2.38 31.64 -16.50
C TYR A 192 3.53 32.42 -15.87
#